data_AF-A0A3N5FR53-F1
#
_entry.id   AF-A0A3N5FR53-F1
#
_cell.length_a   1.000
_cell.length_b   1.000
_cell.length_c   1.000
_cell.angle_alpha   90.00
_cell.angle_beta   90.00
_cell.angle_gamma   90.00
#
_symmetry.space_group_name_H-M   'P 1'
#
loop_
_entity.id
_entity.type
_entity.pdbx_description
1 polymer ?
#
loop_
_entity_poly.entity_id
_entity_poly.type
_entity_poly.pdbx_seq_one_letter_code
_entity_poly.pdbx_strand_id
1 'polypeptide(L)' 'MQKLILSLCLIAALALADDGMWTFGNFPKAAVKQKYGVEITDQWLNRLQRSIARHESGCTG' A
#
# COMPACT_ATOMS: atom_id res chain seq x y z
N MET A 1 -12.04 2.71 35.26
CA MET A 1 -11.38 3.75 34.44
C MET A 1 -10.09 3.22 33.81
N GLN A 2 -9.04 2.93 34.59
CA GLN A 2 -7.73 2.47 34.07
C GLN A 2 -7.78 1.17 33.24
N LYS A 3 -8.57 0.17 33.68
CA LYS A 3 -8.77 -1.09 32.93
C LYS A 3 -9.45 -0.88 31.56
N LEU A 4 -10.33 0.13 31.47
CA LEU A 4 -11.06 0.47 30.24
C LEU A 4 -10.14 1.15 29.22
N ILE A 5 -9.27 2.05 29.70
CA ILE A 5 -8.26 2.73 28.87
C ILE A 5 -7.25 1.70 28.32
N LEU A 6 -6.79 0.77 29.15
CA LEU A 6 -5.85 -0.28 28.72
C LEU A 6 -6.46 -1.17 27.62
N SER A 7 -7.74 -1.52 27.77
CA SER A 7 -8.46 -2.36 26.80
C SER A 7 -8.66 -1.63 25.47
N LEU A 8 -8.91 -0.32 25.48
CA LEU A 8 -9.08 0.49 24.28
C LEU A 8 -7.77 0.66 23.48
N CYS A 9 -6.63 0.84 24.16
CA CYS A 9 -5.33 0.92 23.50
C CYS A 9 -4.93 -0.39 22.81
N LEU A 10 -5.31 -1.55 23.40
CA LEU A 10 -4.98 -2.85 22.82
C LEU A 10 -5.74 -3.10 21.51
N ILE A 11 -6.98 -2.63 21.41
CA ILE A 11 -7.79 -2.74 20.19
C ILE A 11 -7.26 -1.83 19.07
N ALA A 12 -6.79 -0.63 19.41
CA ALA A 12 -6.17 0.28 18.43
C ALA A 12 -4.88 -0.30 17.82
N ALA A 13 -4.14 -1.11 18.58
CA ALA A 13 -2.94 -1.79 18.08
C ALA A 13 -3.23 -2.91 17.07
N LEU A 14 -4.47 -3.38 16.95
CA LEU A 14 -4.89 -4.35 15.92
C LEU A 14 -5.22 -3.70 14.56
N ALA A 15 -5.13 -2.38 14.44
CA ALA A 15 -5.26 -1.71 13.16
C ALA A 15 -4.04 -2.02 12.27
N LEU A 16 -4.08 -3.15 11.57
CA LEU A 16 -3.18 -3.47 10.49
C LEU A 16 -3.54 -2.58 9.31
N ALA A 17 -2.71 -1.58 9.02
CA ALA A 17 -2.82 -0.86 7.77
C ALA A 17 -2.61 -1.88 6.63
N ASP A 18 -3.57 -1.99 5.71
CA ASP A 18 -3.25 -2.55 4.39
C ASP A 18 -2.18 -1.64 3.79
N ASP A 19 -1.06 -2.21 3.36
CA ASP A 19 0.05 -1.44 2.80
C ASP A 19 -0.46 -0.61 1.61
N GLY A 20 -0.54 0.72 1.76
CA GLY A 20 -1.32 1.56 0.83
C GLY A 20 -0.50 2.35 -0.17
N MET A 21 0.81 2.50 0.04
CA MET A 21 1.66 3.39 -0.77
C MET A 21 3.07 2.83 -0.92
N TRP A 22 3.23 1.84 -1.80
CA TRP A 22 4.54 1.32 -2.13
C TRP A 22 5.23 2.17 -3.19
N THR A 23 6.54 2.30 -3.09
CA THR A 23 7.34 2.77 -4.23
C THR A 23 7.42 1.66 -5.28
N PHE A 24 7.60 2.03 -6.56
CA PHE A 24 7.78 1.05 -7.63
C PHE A 24 8.94 0.07 -7.38
N GLY A 25 9.99 0.52 -6.67
CA GLY A 25 11.15 -0.30 -6.31
C GLY A 25 10.94 -1.24 -5.12
N ASN A 26 9.89 -1.05 -4.32
CA ASN A 26 9.58 -1.88 -3.16
C ASN A 26 8.14 -2.42 -3.20
N PHE A 27 7.62 -2.68 -4.40
CA PHE A 27 6.28 -3.23 -4.59
C PHE A 27 6.26 -4.72 -4.17
N PRO A 28 5.31 -5.17 -3.34
CA PRO A 28 5.30 -6.53 -2.77
C PRO A 28 4.72 -7.55 -3.76
N LYS A 29 5.43 -7.79 -4.87
CA LYS A 29 5.02 -8.67 -5.98
C LYS A 29 4.52 -10.04 -5.51
N ALA A 30 5.23 -10.67 -4.58
CA ALA A 30 4.87 -11.99 -4.06
C ALA A 30 3.53 -11.99 -3.30
N ALA A 31 3.33 -11.01 -2.40
CA ALA A 31 2.09 -10.88 -1.64
C ALA A 31 0.90 -10.55 -2.55
N VAL A 32 1.10 -9.69 -3.56
CA VAL A 32 0.07 -9.34 -4.54
C VAL A 32 -0.32 -10.54 -5.39
N LYS A 33 0.65 -11.33 -5.86
CA LYS A 33 0.38 -12.58 -6.60
C LYS A 33 -0.37 -13.59 -5.75
N GLN A 34 0.00 -13.74 -4.48
CA GLN A 34 -0.67 -14.66 -3.57
C GLN A 34 -2.12 -14.21 -3.24
N LYS A 35 -2.32 -12.91 -2.96
CA LYS A 35 -3.63 -12.37 -2.54
C LYS A 35 -4.60 -12.25 -3.71
N TYR A 36 -4.11 -11.87 -4.89
CA TYR A 36 -4.96 -11.51 -6.03
C TYR A 36 -4.76 -12.38 -7.27
N GLY A 37 -3.78 -13.29 -7.31
CA GLY A 37 -3.52 -14.14 -8.47
C GLY A 37 -2.90 -13.41 -9.67
N VAL A 38 -2.49 -12.15 -9.50
CA VAL A 38 -1.93 -11.32 -10.59
C VAL A 38 -0.41 -11.30 -10.50
N GLU A 39 0.24 -11.52 -11.64
CA GLU A 39 1.69 -11.39 -11.76
C GLU A 39 2.06 -9.98 -12.20
N ILE A 40 2.67 -9.23 -11.29
CA ILE A 40 3.19 -7.88 -11.55
C ILE A 40 4.70 -7.96 -11.79
N THR A 41 5.13 -7.66 -13.03
CA THR A 41 6.54 -7.73 -13.43
C THR A 41 7.24 -6.39 -13.29
N ASP A 42 8.57 -6.41 -13.24
CA ASP A 42 9.36 -5.18 -13.22
C ASP A 42 9.19 -4.37 -14.51
N GLN A 43 9.04 -5.03 -15.66
CA GLN A 43 8.75 -4.35 -16.92
C GLN A 43 7.41 -3.62 -16.88
N TRP A 44 6.39 -4.26 -16.29
CA TRP A 44 5.07 -3.65 -16.11
C TRP A 44 5.14 -2.43 -15.18
N LEU A 45 5.81 -2.56 -14.02
CA LEU A 45 6.00 -1.44 -13.08
C LEU A 45 6.76 -0.28 -13.73
N ASN A 46 7.83 -0.57 -14.48
CA ASN A 46 8.60 0.45 -15.20
C ASN A 46 7.79 1.14 -16.31
N ARG A 47 6.87 0.43 -16.96
CA ARG A 47 5.95 1.03 -17.92
C ARG A 47 4.93 1.92 -17.21
N LEU A 48 4.32 1.42 -16.13
CA LEU A 48 3.33 2.14 -15.34
C LEU A 48 3.90 3.45 -14.78
N GLN A 49 5.11 3.41 -14.21
CA GLN A 49 5.78 4.60 -13.69
C GLN A 49 5.94 5.69 -14.76
N ARG A 50 6.24 5.29 -16.01
CA ARG A 50 6.44 6.21 -17.13
C ARG A 50 5.14 6.66 -17.81
N SER A 51 4.02 6.00 -17.53
CA SER A 51 2.71 6.41 -18.06
C SER A 51 1.97 7.40 -17.17
N ILE A 52 2.55 7.80 -16.04
CA ILE A 52 1.94 8.70 -15.06
C ILE A 52 2.43 10.13 -15.30
N ALA A 53 1.50 11.07 -15.46
CA ALA A 53 1.76 12.50 -15.50
C ALA A 53 1.39 13.16 -14.17
N ARG A 54 2.29 13.99 -13.63
CA ARG A 54 2.01 14.84 -12.47
C ARG A 54 1.47 16.18 -12.97
N HIS A 55 0.22 16.48 -12.65
CA HIS A 55 -0.37 17.78 -12.95
C HIS A 55 0.04 18.79 -11.87
N GLU A 56 0.40 20.01 -12.27
CA GLU A 56 0.96 21.02 -11.34
C GLU A 56 -0.02 21.43 -10.22
N SER A 57 -1.32 21.21 -10.41
CA SER A 57 -2.36 21.41 -9.39
C SER A 57 -2.44 20.31 -8.32
N GLY A 58 -1.49 19.37 -8.28
CA GLY A 58 -1.46 18.27 -7.31
C GLY A 58 -2.26 17.03 -7.71
N CYS A 59 -2.70 16.95 -8.97
CA CYS A 59 -3.40 15.77 -9.50
C CYS A 59 -2.43 14.83 -10.24
N THR A 60 -2.89 13.61 -10.49
CA THR A 60 -2.19 12.59 -11.29
C THR A 60 -3.07 12.19 -12.46
N GLY A 61 -2.48 12.02 -13.66
CA GLY A 61 -3.17 11.60 -14.88
C GLY A 61 -2.38 10.58 -15.68
#